data_AF-V9G7G8-F1
#
_entry.id   AF-V9G7G8-F1
#
_cell.length_a   1.000
_cell.length_b   1.000
_cell.length_c   1.000
_cell.angle_alpha   90.00
_cell.angle_beta   90.00
_cell.angle_gamma   90.00
#
_symmetry.space_group_name_H-M   'P 1'
#
loop_
_entity.id
_entity.type
_entity.pdbx_description
1 polymer ?
#
loop_
_entity_poly.entity_id
_entity_poly.type
_entity_poly.pdbx_seq_one_letter_code
_entity_poly.pdbx_strand_id
1 'polypeptide(L)'
;MSKRAYNFNAGPAALPLEVLERAQAEFVDYGGTGMSIMEMSHRGAVYEAVHNEAQERLLSLLGNPSGYKVLFIQGGPVHSSR
;
A
#
# COMPACT_ATOMS: atom_id res chain seq x y z
N MET A 1 3.17 6.12 -29.01
CA MET A 1 2.56 6.97 -27.97
C MET A 1 2.07 6.08 -26.85
N SER A 2 2.39 6.41 -25.59
CA SER A 2 1.86 5.68 -24.43
C SER A 2 0.33 5.79 -24.40
N LYS A 3 -0.38 4.68 -24.19
CA LYS A 3 -1.86 4.65 -24.08
C LYS A 3 -2.38 5.17 -22.72
N ARG A 4 -1.50 5.78 -21.92
CA ARG A 4 -1.83 6.25 -20.59
C ARG A 4 -2.51 7.62 -20.64
N ALA A 5 -3.68 7.72 -20.00
CA ALA A 5 -4.41 8.98 -19.89
C ALA A 5 -3.65 10.01 -19.03
N TYR A 6 -3.83 11.29 -19.35
CA TYR A 6 -3.44 12.40 -18.47
C TYR A 6 -4.46 12.51 -17.34
N ASN A 7 -4.23 11.76 -16.26
CA ASN A 7 -5.15 11.66 -15.14
C ASN A 7 -4.90 12.79 -14.11
N PHE A 8 -5.77 13.81 -14.13
CA PHE A 8 -5.79 14.94 -13.19
C PHE A 8 -6.93 14.84 -12.15
N ASN A 9 -7.42 13.64 -11.85
CA ASN A 9 -8.51 13.46 -10.89
C ASN A 9 -8.11 13.92 -9.47
N ALA A 10 -9.07 14.48 -8.73
CA ALA A 10 -8.88 14.98 -7.37
C ALA A 10 -8.96 13.89 -6.27
N GLY A 11 -9.41 12.68 -6.60
CA GLY A 11 -9.59 11.58 -5.65
C GLY A 11 -10.73 10.63 -6.05
N PRO A 12 -10.49 9.31 -6.23
CA PRO A 12 -9.18 8.66 -6.36
C PRO A 12 -8.32 9.28 -7.47
N ALA A 13 -7.00 9.24 -7.32
CA ALA A 13 -6.03 9.94 -8.17
C ALA A 13 -5.05 8.97 -8.87
N ALA A 14 -4.12 9.51 -9.67
CA ALA A 14 -3.12 8.72 -10.38
C ALA A 14 -2.08 8.08 -9.43
N LEU A 15 -1.72 6.82 -9.68
CA LEU A 15 -0.56 6.15 -9.05
C LEU A 15 0.67 6.18 -9.99
N PRO A 16 1.91 6.11 -9.47
CA PRO A 16 3.11 5.92 -10.31
C PRO A 16 3.01 4.66 -11.20
N LEU A 17 3.53 4.70 -12.44
CA LEU A 17 3.48 3.55 -13.37
C LEU A 17 4.20 2.32 -12.81
N GLU A 18 5.41 2.55 -12.33
CA GLU A 18 6.29 1.52 -11.79
C GLU A 18 5.65 0.73 -10.64
N VAL A 19 4.84 1.40 -9.81
CA VAL A 19 4.11 0.74 -8.70
C VAL A 19 3.01 -0.17 -9.25
N LEU A 20 2.26 0.28 -10.26
CA LEU A 20 1.22 -0.52 -10.90
C LEU A 20 1.82 -1.74 -11.60
N GLU A 21 2.92 -1.56 -12.33
CA GLU A 21 3.60 -2.65 -13.04
C GLU A 21 4.20 -3.67 -12.07
N ARG A 22 4.80 -3.23 -10.96
CA ARG A 22 5.30 -4.14 -9.92
C ARG A 22 4.16 -4.93 -9.26
N ALA A 23 3.10 -4.25 -8.86
CA ALA A 23 1.94 -4.93 -8.26
C ALA A 23 1.30 -5.91 -9.24
N GLN A 24 1.23 -5.58 -10.53
CA GLN A 24 0.74 -6.47 -11.58
C GLN A 24 1.62 -7.72 -11.71
N ALA A 25 2.94 -7.56 -11.73
CA ALA A 25 3.89 -8.67 -11.90
C ALA A 25 3.80 -9.70 -10.77
N GLU A 26 3.53 -9.25 -9.55
CA GLU A 26 3.44 -10.07 -8.33
C GLU A 26 1.98 -10.39 -7.93
N PHE A 27 0.99 -10.04 -8.77
CA PHE A 27 -0.42 -10.07 -8.37
C PHE A 27 -0.94 -11.48 -8.10
N VAL A 28 -0.54 -12.44 -8.94
CA VAL A 28 -0.99 -13.84 -8.85
C VAL A 28 -0.10 -14.66 -7.92
N ASP A 29 1.20 -14.40 -7.93
CA ASP A 29 2.17 -15.05 -7.06
C ASP A 29 3.05 -13.99 -6.41
N TYR A 30 2.76 -13.71 -5.14
CA TYR A 30 3.52 -12.75 -4.36
C TYR A 30 4.75 -13.43 -3.78
N GLY A 31 5.93 -12.98 -4.20
CA GLY A 31 7.22 -13.44 -3.67
C GLY A 31 7.51 -14.94 -3.84
N GLY A 32 6.89 -15.62 -4.81
CA GLY A 32 7.08 -17.04 -5.06
C GLY A 32 6.42 -17.95 -4.01
N THR A 33 5.42 -17.45 -3.30
CA THR A 33 4.65 -18.20 -2.30
C THR A 33 3.61 -19.12 -2.93
N GLY A 34 3.33 -18.97 -4.23
CA GLY A 34 2.24 -19.65 -4.93
C GLY A 34 0.85 -19.11 -4.60
N MET A 35 0.77 -17.93 -3.96
CA MET A 35 -0.48 -17.27 -3.57
C MET A 35 -0.40 -15.76 -3.85
N SER A 36 -1.55 -15.16 -4.14
CA SER A 36 -1.65 -13.70 -4.17
C SER A 36 -1.55 -13.13 -2.75
N ILE A 37 -0.98 -11.94 -2.59
CA ILE A 37 -0.98 -11.24 -1.29
C ILE A 37 -2.41 -10.99 -0.77
N MET A 38 -3.41 -10.92 -1.67
CA MET A 38 -4.81 -10.76 -1.30
C MET A 38 -5.44 -12.01 -0.68
N GLU A 39 -4.83 -13.18 -0.87
CA GLU A 39 -5.30 -14.47 -0.35
C GLU A 39 -4.61 -14.84 0.98
N MET A 40 -3.60 -14.07 1.38
CA MET A 40 -2.80 -14.34 2.57
C MET A 40 -3.54 -13.94 3.86
N SER A 41 -3.33 -14.72 4.92
CA SER A 41 -3.78 -14.35 6.26
C SER A 41 -3.12 -13.05 6.71
N HIS A 42 -3.94 -12.12 7.22
CA HIS A 42 -3.44 -10.86 7.80
C HIS A 42 -2.60 -11.04 9.07
N ARG A 43 -2.59 -12.25 9.67
CA ARG A 43 -1.72 -12.63 10.79
C ARG A 43 -0.54 -13.52 10.34
N GLY A 44 -0.41 -13.75 9.05
CA GLY A 44 0.70 -14.53 8.49
C GLY A 44 1.94 -13.65 8.36
N ALA A 45 3.11 -14.23 8.62
CA ALA A 45 4.39 -13.51 8.61
C ALA A 45 4.65 -12.72 7.31
N VAL A 46 4.21 -13.25 6.15
CA VAL A 46 4.37 -12.57 4.85
C VAL A 46 3.60 -11.25 4.82
N TYR A 47 2.33 -11.25 5.24
CA TYR A 47 1.54 -10.02 5.28
C TYR A 47 1.98 -9.09 6.41
N GLU A 48 2.29 -9.64 7.60
CA GLU A 48 2.77 -8.83 8.74
C GLU A 48 4.06 -8.07 8.39
N ALA A 49 4.97 -8.68 7.62
CA ALA A 49 6.17 -8.02 7.13
C ALA A 49 5.81 -6.79 6.27
N VAL A 50 4.92 -6.94 5.29
CA VAL A 50 4.46 -5.84 4.43
C VAL A 50 3.76 -4.74 5.25
N HIS A 51 2.91 -5.15 6.20
CA HIS A 51 2.16 -4.23 7.06
C HIS A 51 3.07 -3.41 7.98
N ASN A 52 4.10 -4.02 8.56
CA ASN A 52 5.06 -3.34 9.43
C ASN A 52 6.02 -2.46 8.61
N GLU A 53 6.51 -2.97 7.47
CA GLU A 53 7.37 -2.22 6.56
C GLU A 53 6.69 -0.93 6.08
N ALA A 54 5.38 -0.97 5.79
CA ALA A 54 4.63 0.23 5.42
C ALA A 54 4.62 1.30 6.53
N GLN A 55 4.50 0.90 7.80
CA GLN A 55 4.55 1.82 8.94
C GLN A 55 5.95 2.41 9.11
N GLU A 56 6.98 1.58 9.04
CA GLU A 56 8.39 1.98 9.17
C GLU A 56 8.79 2.94 8.06
N ARG A 57 8.43 2.64 6.81
CA ARG A 57 8.72 3.51 5.65
C ARG A 57 8.03 4.86 5.77
N LEU A 58 6.79 4.90 6.27
CA LEU A 58 6.08 6.16 6.47
C LEU A 58 6.80 7.02 7.53
N LEU A 59 7.17 6.45 8.67
CA LEU A 59 7.90 7.17 9.71
C LEU A 59 9.28 7.63 9.23
N SER A 60 9.98 6.78 8.46
CA SER A 60 11.28 7.09 7.87
C SER A 60 11.21 8.28 6.91
N LEU A 61 10.21 8.33 6.02
CA LEU A 61 9.97 9.46 5.13
C LEU A 61 9.64 10.76 5.88
N LEU A 62 9.09 10.66 7.09
CA LEU A 62 8.80 11.78 7.98
C LEU A 62 9.98 12.16 8.89
N GLY A 63 11.14 11.53 8.75
CA GLY A 63 12.34 11.82 9.53
C GLY A 63 12.43 11.11 10.88
N ASN A 64 11.77 9.95 11.05
CA ASN A 64 11.77 9.13 12.26
C ASN A 64 11.39 9.87 13.56
N PRO A 65 10.22 10.54 13.61
CA PRO A 65 9.76 11.19 14.83
C PRO A 65 9.49 10.16 15.94
N SER A 66 10.05 10.36 17.13
CA SER A 66 9.81 9.49 18.29
C SER A 66 8.43 9.73 18.91
N GLY A 67 7.80 8.67 19.43
CA GLY A 67 6.52 8.77 20.16
C GLY A 67 5.27 8.74 19.28
N TYR A 68 5.41 8.54 17.97
CA TYR A 68 4.28 8.39 17.04
C TYR A 68 4.06 6.92 16.66
N LYS A 69 2.80 6.56 16.41
CA LYS A 69 2.40 5.24 15.89
C LYS A 69 1.52 5.42 14.66
N VAL A 70 1.80 4.63 13.61
CA VAL A 70 1.00 4.60 12.39
C VAL A 70 -0.14 3.59 12.58
N LEU A 71 -1.36 3.98 12.22
CA LEU A 71 -2.54 3.12 12.26
C LEU A 71 -3.18 3.10 10.87
N PHE A 72 -3.54 1.91 10.38
CA PHE A 72 -4.32 1.73 9.17
C PHE A 72 -5.78 1.43 9.55
N ILE A 73 -6.67 2.39 9.33
CA ILE A 73 -8.08 2.32 9.73
C ILE A 73 -8.95 2.52 8.48
N GLN A 74 -10.00 1.71 8.37
CA GLN A 74 -10.97 1.80 7.27
C GLN A 74 -12.01 2.91 7.51
N GLY A 75 -12.85 3.21 6.51
CA GLY A 75 -13.92 4.21 6.60
C GLY A 75 -13.55 5.60 6.07
N GLY A 76 -12.26 5.84 5.79
CA GLY A 76 -11.77 7.10 5.21
C GLY A 76 -11.90 8.30 6.16
N PRO A 77 -11.44 9.49 5.72
CA PRO A 77 -11.34 10.67 6.59
C PRO A 77 -12.68 11.12 7.21
N VAL A 78 -13.80 10.89 6.51
CA VAL A 78 -15.14 11.31 6.94
C VAL A 78 -15.68 10.44 8.09
N HIS A 79 -15.19 9.21 8.25
CA HIS A 79 -15.66 8.32 9.31
C HIS A 79 -15.18 8.74 10.69
N SER A 80 -13.97 9.29 10.81
CA SER A 80 -13.39 9.77 12.08
C SER A 80 -13.90 11.14 12.53
N SER A 81 -14.66 11.86 11.69
CA SER A 81 -15.14 13.23 11.96
C SER A 81 -16.63 13.30 12.34
N ARG A 82 -17.27 12.16 12.61
CA ARG A 82 -18.64 12.06 13.15
C ARG A 82 -18.57 11.56 14.58
#